data_AF-A0AAV0R0E7-F1
#
_entry.id   AF-A0AAV0R0E7-F1
#
_cell.length_a   1.000
_cell.length_b   1.000
_cell.length_c   1.000
_cell.angle_alpha   90.00
_cell.angle_beta   90.00
_cell.angle_gamma   90.00
#
_symmetry.space_group_name_H-M   'P 1'
#
loop_
_entity.id
_entity.type
_entity.pdbx_description
1 polymer ?
#
loop_
_entity_poly.entity_id
_entity_poly.type
_entity_poly.pdbx_seq_one_letter_code
_entity_poly.pdbx_strand_id
1 'polypeptide(L)'
;MVNAYPFFAYEANSDVISLDYALFKENSGVVDSGNGLRYFSLFDDQIDAAFAAMSALKFNDIEMVVLETGWPSKGDRTEIGASVANAATYNDNLIRRILTRGGGTPLRPKVDLTVYLFAMFNEDDKNGPTLERNYGLFYPNEEKVYDIPFTVEGMKTYKDKRAPATGGGHVTAPPISGGGLSKSTTRSTWCMASGEAWEEKLRGRRRRLPSDPAGGSVL
;
A
#
# COMPACT_ATOMS: atom_id res chain seq x y z
N MET A 1 14.63 -1.74 7.56
CA MET A 1 13.36 -2.12 6.90
C MET A 1 12.30 -2.22 7.98
N VAL A 2 11.08 -1.74 7.69
CA VAL A 2 9.97 -1.73 8.65
C VAL A 2 8.67 -2.09 7.96
N ASN A 3 7.78 -2.78 8.65
CA ASN A 3 6.38 -2.97 8.25
C ASN A 3 5.55 -2.02 9.11
N ALA A 4 4.80 -1.12 8.48
CA ALA A 4 4.10 -0.04 9.17
C ALA A 4 2.61 -0.11 8.85
N TYR A 5 1.80 -0.46 9.85
CA TYR A 5 0.35 -0.64 9.68
C TYR A 5 -0.42 0.29 10.61
N PRO A 6 -0.84 1.47 10.13
CA PRO A 6 -1.80 2.33 10.83
C PRO A 6 -3.10 1.61 11.17
N PHE A 7 -3.52 0.64 10.34
CA PHE A 7 -4.70 -0.18 10.57
C PHE A 7 -4.69 -0.84 11.96
N PHE A 8 -3.63 -1.59 12.32
CA PHE A 8 -3.59 -2.32 13.60
C PHE A 8 -3.56 -1.38 14.81
N ALA A 9 -2.85 -0.25 14.69
CA ALA A 9 -2.84 0.76 15.74
C ALA A 9 -4.24 1.35 15.95
N TYR A 10 -4.94 1.67 14.86
CA TYR A 10 -6.32 2.14 14.89
C TYR A 10 -7.29 1.10 15.44
N GLU A 11 -7.26 -0.14 14.93
CA GLU A 11 -8.14 -1.23 15.37
C GLU A 11 -8.05 -1.43 16.90
N ALA A 12 -6.83 -1.48 17.43
CA ALA A 12 -6.58 -1.70 18.85
C ALA A 12 -6.95 -0.50 19.74
N ASN A 13 -7.06 0.71 19.20
CA ASN A 13 -7.25 1.96 19.96
C ASN A 13 -8.27 2.88 19.28
N SER A 14 -9.35 2.32 18.71
CA SER A 14 -10.30 3.07 17.86
C SER A 14 -11.13 4.12 18.62
N ASP A 15 -11.09 4.07 19.95
CA ASP A 15 -11.64 5.06 20.87
C ASP A 15 -10.72 6.29 21.08
N VAL A 16 -9.43 6.16 20.77
CA VAL A 16 -8.41 7.21 20.95
C VAL A 16 -7.87 7.72 19.61
N ILE A 17 -7.56 6.80 18.69
CA ILE A 17 -7.03 7.10 17.37
C ILE A 17 -8.20 7.34 16.42
N SER A 18 -8.30 8.56 15.89
CA SER A 18 -9.35 8.86 14.90
C SER A 18 -9.08 8.13 13.58
N LEU A 19 -10.16 7.65 12.96
CA LEU A 19 -10.06 7.00 11.66
C LEU A 19 -9.50 7.95 10.59
N ASP A 20 -9.84 9.24 10.66
CA ASP A 20 -9.34 10.24 9.71
C ASP A 20 -7.82 10.40 9.78
N TYR A 21 -7.25 10.36 10.99
CA TYR A 21 -5.80 10.39 11.20
C TYR A 21 -5.10 9.14 10.66
N ALA A 22 -5.72 7.97 10.81
CA ALA A 22 -5.21 6.71 10.26
C ALA A 22 -5.31 6.63 8.73
N LEU A 23 -6.30 7.31 8.12
CA LEU A 23 -6.60 7.28 6.68
C LEU A 23 -6.04 8.48 5.88
N PHE A 24 -5.15 9.29 6.47
CA PHE A 24 -4.62 10.51 5.83
C PHE A 24 -5.70 11.53 5.41
N LYS A 25 -6.86 11.54 6.07
CA LYS A 25 -7.91 12.53 5.83
C LYS A 25 -7.63 13.79 6.64
N GLU A 26 -8.36 14.86 6.34
CA GLU A 26 -8.27 16.10 7.11
C GLU A 26 -8.59 15.85 8.59
N ASN A 27 -7.70 16.32 9.47
CA ASN A 27 -7.81 16.16 10.92
C ASN A 27 -6.99 17.26 11.62
N SER A 28 -7.15 17.39 12.94
CA SER A 28 -6.45 18.40 13.76
C SER A 28 -4.94 18.13 13.97
N GLY A 29 -4.48 16.94 13.60
CA GLY A 29 -3.14 16.44 13.85
C GLY A 29 -2.86 16.14 15.33
N VAL A 30 -1.88 15.27 15.56
CA VAL A 30 -1.39 14.87 16.89
C VAL A 30 -0.02 15.50 17.12
N VAL A 31 0.19 16.11 18.29
CA VAL A 31 1.50 16.69 18.66
C VAL A 31 2.28 15.66 19.46
N ASP A 32 3.49 15.34 19.01
CA ASP A 32 4.43 14.52 19.75
C ASP A 32 5.02 15.33 20.93
N SER A 33 4.78 14.86 22.15
CA SER A 33 5.25 15.52 23.38
C SER A 33 6.78 15.54 23.52
N GLY A 34 7.50 14.66 22.82
CA GLY A 34 8.95 14.51 22.92
C GLY A 34 9.73 15.52 22.08
N ASN A 35 9.17 15.98 20.95
CA ASN A 35 9.85 16.90 20.02
C ASN A 35 9.00 18.09 19.56
N GLY A 36 7.71 18.13 19.89
CA GLY A 36 6.78 19.21 19.51
C GLY A 36 6.33 19.19 18.05
N LEU A 37 6.72 18.17 17.27
CA LEU A 37 6.26 18.00 15.89
C LEU A 37 4.78 17.63 15.86
N ARG A 38 4.06 18.14 14.87
CA ARG A 38 2.66 17.79 14.61
C ARG A 38 2.55 16.86 13.42
N TYR A 39 1.93 15.71 13.64
CA TYR A 39 1.67 14.70 12.64
C TYR A 39 0.21 14.78 12.20
N PHE A 40 -0.02 14.74 10.89
CA PHE A 40 -1.37 14.71 10.30
C PHE A 40 -1.74 13.33 9.73
N SER A 41 -0.81 12.38 9.76
CA SER A 41 -1.08 10.98 9.47
C SER A 41 -0.43 10.07 10.51
N LEU A 42 -1.12 8.99 10.88
CA LEU A 42 -0.57 7.97 11.78
C LEU A 42 0.61 7.23 11.14
N PHE A 43 0.63 7.14 9.82
CA PHE A 43 1.77 6.58 9.08
C PHE A 43 3.05 7.37 9.32
N ASP A 44 3.02 8.70 9.14
CA ASP A 44 4.21 9.54 9.33
C ASP A 44 4.70 9.46 10.79
N ASP A 45 3.79 9.39 11.75
CA ASP A 45 4.10 9.24 13.18
C ASP A 45 4.77 7.88 13.46
N GLN A 46 4.24 6.77 12.94
CA GLN A 46 4.87 5.44 13.08
C GLN A 46 6.28 5.38 12.47
N ILE A 47 6.47 6.02 11.31
CA ILE A 47 7.78 6.06 10.66
C ILE A 47 8.77 6.91 11.46
N ASP A 48 8.35 8.07 11.95
CA ASP A 48 9.23 8.95 12.73
C ASP A 48 9.52 8.42 14.12
N ALA A 49 8.62 7.63 14.72
CA ALA A 49 8.92 6.84 15.92
C ALA A 49 10.09 5.86 15.68
N ALA A 50 10.10 5.17 14.54
CA ALA A 50 11.21 4.29 14.17
C ALA A 50 12.51 5.07 13.90
N PHE A 51 12.45 6.21 13.20
CA PHE A 51 13.63 7.08 13.03
C PHE A 51 14.15 7.64 14.35
N ALA A 52 13.27 7.99 15.29
CA ALA A 52 13.65 8.45 16.61
C ALA A 52 14.38 7.35 17.39
N ALA A 53 13.90 6.11 17.34
CA ALA A 53 14.57 4.96 17.96
C ALA A 53 15.96 4.71 17.34
N MET A 54 16.07 4.75 16.02
CA MET A 54 17.38 4.63 15.33
C MET A 54 18.34 5.76 15.74
N SER A 55 17.83 6.99 15.86
CA SER A 55 18.62 8.15 16.28
C SER A 55 19.12 8.01 17.73
N ALA A 56 18.29 7.46 18.62
CA ALA A 56 18.67 7.20 20.01
C ALA A 56 19.85 6.21 20.09
N LEU A 57 19.88 5.21 19.20
CA LEU A 57 20.96 4.24 19.06
C LEU A 57 22.14 4.73 18.20
N LYS A 58 22.12 5.99 17.73
CA LYS A 58 23.15 6.63 16.91
C LYS A 58 23.27 6.10 15.47
N PHE A 59 22.25 5.43 14.95
CA PHE A 59 22.16 4.98 13.56
C PHE A 59 21.44 5.99 12.67
N ASN A 60 21.97 7.20 12.57
CA ASN A 60 21.34 8.30 11.82
C ASN A 60 21.52 8.22 10.30
N ASP A 61 22.46 7.40 9.85
CA ASP A 61 22.91 7.22 8.47
C ASP A 61 22.24 6.03 7.75
N ILE A 62 21.48 5.21 8.48
CA ILE A 62 20.79 4.06 7.90
C ILE A 62 19.48 4.53 7.25
N GLU A 63 19.33 4.22 5.96
CA GLU A 63 18.09 4.46 5.22
C GLU A 63 16.98 3.49 5.62
N MET A 64 15.75 3.98 5.67
CA MET A 64 14.57 3.19 5.98
C MET A 64 13.77 2.91 4.72
N VAL A 65 13.38 1.64 4.55
CA VAL A 65 12.42 1.19 3.55
C VAL A 65 11.21 0.61 4.28
N VAL A 66 10.02 1.03 3.87
CA VAL A 66 8.75 0.47 4.36
C VAL A 66 8.39 -0.70 3.44
N LEU A 67 8.54 -1.92 3.93
CA LEU A 67 8.33 -3.13 3.13
C LEU A 67 6.87 -3.52 3.02
N GLU A 68 6.07 -3.19 4.02
CA GLU A 68 4.66 -3.54 4.04
C GLU A 68 3.86 -2.44 4.71
N THR A 69 2.81 -2.02 4.03
CA THR A 69 1.76 -1.17 4.57
C THR A 69 0.50 -1.32 3.73
N GLY A 70 -0.66 -1.29 4.37
CA GLY A 70 -1.93 -1.48 3.67
C GLY A 70 -3.10 -1.47 4.63
N TRP A 71 -4.29 -1.70 4.08
CA TRP A 71 -5.52 -1.68 4.84
C TRP A 71 -6.49 -2.75 4.31
N PRO A 72 -7.06 -3.60 5.18
CA PRO A 72 -7.90 -4.70 4.74
C PRO A 72 -9.26 -4.21 4.25
N SER A 73 -9.69 -4.77 3.12
CA SER A 73 -10.97 -4.47 2.47
C SER A 73 -12.16 -5.17 3.13
N LYS A 74 -11.91 -6.17 3.97
CA LYS A 74 -12.91 -6.96 4.68
C LYS A 74 -12.30 -7.56 5.94
N GLY A 75 -13.08 -7.57 7.02
CA GLY A 75 -12.79 -8.25 8.27
C GLY A 75 -14.09 -8.72 8.91
N ASP A 76 -13.98 -9.47 10.01
CA ASP A 76 -15.10 -9.86 10.87
C ASP A 76 -15.54 -8.68 11.76
N ARG A 77 -16.57 -8.91 12.58
CA ARG A 77 -17.18 -7.87 13.43
C ARG A 77 -16.21 -7.21 14.41
N THR A 78 -15.14 -7.90 14.79
CA THR A 78 -14.11 -7.40 15.71
C THR A 78 -13.02 -6.59 15.02
N GLU A 79 -12.93 -6.66 13.69
CA GLU A 79 -11.86 -6.07 12.89
C GLU A 79 -12.25 -4.67 12.43
N ILE A 80 -12.37 -3.76 13.40
CA ILE A 80 -12.95 -2.43 13.24
C ILE A 80 -12.14 -1.62 12.22
N GLY A 81 -12.86 -1.01 11.27
CA GLY A 81 -12.26 -0.20 10.21
C GLY A 81 -11.95 -0.97 8.93
N ALA A 82 -11.98 -2.30 8.93
CA ALA A 82 -11.81 -3.10 7.71
C ALA A 82 -13.03 -2.91 6.79
N SER A 83 -12.81 -2.30 5.62
CA SER A 83 -13.85 -2.11 4.60
C SER A 83 -13.22 -1.70 3.27
N VAL A 84 -13.89 -2.02 2.15
CA VAL A 84 -13.48 -1.62 0.81
C VAL A 84 -13.27 -0.11 0.72
N ALA A 85 -14.16 0.69 1.32
CA ALA A 85 -14.07 2.15 1.29
C ALA A 85 -12.85 2.69 2.05
N ASN A 86 -12.54 2.14 3.23
CA ASN A 86 -11.38 2.55 4.00
C ASN A 86 -10.08 2.07 3.35
N ALA A 87 -10.06 0.85 2.82
CA ALA A 87 -8.92 0.30 2.11
C ALA A 87 -8.55 1.12 0.88
N ALA A 88 -9.54 1.46 0.05
CA ALA A 88 -9.37 2.36 -1.09
C ALA A 88 -8.86 3.73 -0.65
N THR A 89 -9.40 4.27 0.45
CA THR A 89 -8.98 5.59 0.96
C THR A 89 -7.54 5.59 1.46
N TYR A 90 -7.16 4.60 2.26
CA TYR A 90 -5.81 4.47 2.80
C TYR A 90 -4.78 4.39 1.67
N ASN A 91 -4.97 3.44 0.75
CA ASN A 91 -4.01 3.18 -0.33
C ASN A 91 -3.97 4.35 -1.33
N ASP A 92 -5.11 4.94 -1.71
CA ASP A 92 -5.14 6.13 -2.58
C ASP A 92 -4.41 7.32 -1.93
N ASN A 93 -4.69 7.61 -0.66
CA ASN A 93 -4.08 8.75 0.01
C ASN A 93 -2.59 8.55 0.28
N LEU A 94 -2.16 7.32 0.60
CA LEU A 94 -0.75 6.98 0.71
C LEU A 94 -0.02 7.20 -0.62
N ILE A 95 -0.57 6.68 -1.73
CA ILE A 95 0.00 6.88 -3.07
C ILE A 95 0.07 8.38 -3.40
N ARG A 96 -1.02 9.14 -3.18
CA ARG A 96 -1.04 10.60 -3.37
C ARG A 96 0.03 11.29 -2.55
N ARG A 97 0.16 10.94 -1.27
CA ARG A 97 1.16 11.50 -0.35
C ARG A 97 2.58 11.29 -0.89
N ILE A 98 2.92 10.06 -1.27
CA ILE A 98 4.25 9.73 -1.82
C ILE A 98 4.49 10.45 -3.16
N LEU A 99 3.52 10.44 -4.08
CA LEU A 99 3.69 11.00 -5.42
C LEU A 99 3.66 12.54 -5.49
N THR A 100 3.00 13.21 -4.54
CA THR A 100 2.82 14.68 -4.58
C THR A 100 3.67 15.43 -3.55
N ARG A 101 3.94 14.84 -2.39
CA ARG A 101 4.71 15.45 -1.30
C ARG A 101 6.11 14.84 -1.16
N GLY A 102 6.42 13.78 -1.92
CA GLY A 102 7.66 13.03 -1.82
C GLY A 102 7.64 12.02 -0.66
N GLY A 103 8.79 11.38 -0.40
CA GLY A 103 8.95 10.38 0.66
C GLY A 103 9.27 10.93 2.06
N GLY A 104 9.40 12.25 2.25
CA GLY A 104 9.82 12.84 3.53
C GLY A 104 8.75 12.79 4.61
N THR A 105 9.15 12.82 5.89
CA THR A 105 8.26 12.88 7.08
C THR A 105 8.51 14.16 7.89
N PRO A 106 7.67 14.53 8.87
CA PRO A 106 7.91 15.70 9.72
C PRO A 106 9.30 15.75 10.39
N LEU A 107 9.81 14.64 10.93
CA LEU A 107 11.13 14.55 11.58
C LEU A 107 12.28 14.41 10.55
N ARG A 108 12.01 13.84 9.37
CA ARG A 108 12.98 13.65 8.29
C ARG A 108 12.43 14.17 6.96
N PRO A 109 12.26 15.50 6.78
CA PRO A 109 11.58 16.05 5.60
C PRO A 109 12.36 15.87 4.29
N LYS A 110 13.66 15.54 4.37
CA LYS A 110 14.53 15.35 3.21
C LYS A 110 14.75 13.88 2.84
N VAL A 111 14.23 12.93 3.62
CA VAL A 111 14.37 11.50 3.27
C VAL A 111 13.45 11.17 2.09
N ASP A 112 13.88 10.23 1.26
CA ASP A 112 13.05 9.68 0.19
C ASP A 112 12.64 8.25 0.57
N LEU A 113 11.54 8.12 1.30
CA LEU A 113 11.01 6.81 1.68
C LEU A 113 10.57 6.03 0.45
N THR A 114 11.14 4.82 0.30
CA THR A 114 10.55 3.79 -0.55
C THR A 114 9.50 3.02 0.25
N VAL A 115 8.30 2.92 -0.30
CA VAL A 115 7.14 2.29 0.35
C VAL A 115 6.53 1.23 -0.57
N TYR A 116 6.36 0.03 -0.05
CA TYR A 116 5.72 -1.10 -0.73
C TYR A 116 4.32 -1.32 -0.14
N LEU A 117 3.32 -1.34 -1.02
CA LEU A 117 1.94 -1.66 -0.65
C LEU A 117 1.79 -3.16 -0.42
N PHE A 118 1.16 -3.50 0.70
CA PHE A 118 0.73 -4.84 1.02
C PHE A 118 -0.79 -4.94 0.80
N ALA A 119 -1.28 -5.74 -0.15
CA ALA A 119 -0.55 -6.56 -1.13
C ALA A 119 -1.20 -6.51 -2.51
N MET A 120 -0.57 -7.15 -3.50
CA MET A 120 -1.13 -7.16 -4.86
C MET A 120 -2.48 -7.89 -4.91
N PHE A 121 -2.58 -9.09 -4.31
CA PHE A 121 -3.77 -9.93 -4.38
C PHE A 121 -4.33 -10.24 -2.99
N ASN A 122 -5.63 -10.50 -2.90
CA ASN A 122 -6.19 -11.23 -1.78
C ASN A 122 -5.59 -12.65 -1.74
N GLU A 123 -5.18 -13.09 -0.56
CA GLU A 123 -4.49 -14.37 -0.35
C GLU A 123 -5.39 -15.32 0.44
N ASP A 124 -6.25 -16.06 -0.27
CA ASP A 124 -7.33 -16.85 0.33
C ASP A 124 -6.85 -17.97 1.27
N ASP A 125 -5.64 -18.48 1.04
CA ASP A 125 -5.02 -19.55 1.83
C ASP A 125 -4.32 -19.05 3.12
N LYS A 126 -4.40 -17.74 3.43
CA LYS A 126 -3.85 -17.22 4.68
C LYS A 126 -4.63 -17.73 5.90
N ASN A 127 -3.89 -18.25 6.86
CA ASN A 127 -4.39 -18.55 8.20
C ASN A 127 -4.63 -17.24 8.98
N GLY A 128 -5.46 -17.31 10.02
CA GLY A 128 -5.72 -16.19 10.91
C GLY A 128 -7.05 -15.47 10.64
N PRO A 129 -7.21 -14.23 11.15
CA PRO A 129 -8.45 -13.48 11.07
C PRO A 129 -8.83 -13.13 9.62
N THR A 130 -10.06 -12.67 9.40
CA THR A 130 -10.59 -12.46 8.04
C THR A 130 -9.83 -11.38 7.28
N LEU A 131 -9.31 -10.35 7.95
CA LEU A 131 -8.48 -9.30 7.37
C LEU A 131 -7.28 -9.84 6.62
N GLU A 132 -6.66 -10.94 7.09
CA GLU A 132 -5.41 -11.47 6.51
C GLU A 132 -5.61 -11.84 5.04
N ARG A 133 -6.80 -12.36 4.71
CA ARG A 133 -7.17 -12.77 3.35
C ARG A 133 -7.59 -11.61 2.45
N ASN A 134 -7.66 -10.37 2.95
CA ASN A 134 -8.37 -9.27 2.30
C ASN A 134 -7.59 -7.95 2.16
N TYR A 135 -6.25 -7.99 2.17
CA TYR A 135 -5.38 -6.81 1.93
C TYR A 135 -5.15 -6.46 0.45
N GLY A 136 -5.59 -7.32 -0.47
CA GLY A 136 -5.31 -7.19 -1.90
C GLY A 136 -5.84 -5.91 -2.51
N LEU A 137 -5.05 -5.35 -3.43
CA LEU A 137 -5.51 -4.37 -4.41
C LEU A 137 -6.41 -5.03 -5.47
N PHE A 138 -6.17 -6.31 -5.73
CA PHE A 138 -6.89 -7.15 -6.69
C PHE A 138 -7.40 -8.44 -6.04
N TYR A 139 -8.49 -8.98 -6.56
CA TYR A 139 -8.90 -10.36 -6.33
C TYR A 139 -7.99 -11.32 -7.12
N PRO A 140 -7.94 -12.62 -6.76
CA PRO A 140 -7.14 -13.62 -7.49
C PRO A 140 -7.49 -13.75 -8.98
N ASN A 141 -8.70 -13.35 -9.38
CA ASN A 141 -9.16 -13.31 -10.77
C ASN A 141 -8.71 -12.03 -11.53
N GLU A 142 -7.80 -11.25 -10.96
CA GLU A 142 -7.26 -9.98 -11.51
C GLU A 142 -8.25 -8.81 -11.56
N GLU A 143 -9.48 -8.99 -11.08
CA GLU A 143 -10.40 -7.88 -10.91
C GLU A 143 -9.96 -6.99 -9.74
N LYS A 144 -10.13 -5.68 -9.89
CA LYS A 144 -9.82 -4.71 -8.83
C LYS A 144 -10.77 -4.89 -7.65
N VAL A 145 -10.24 -4.92 -6.43
CA VAL A 145 -11.08 -4.82 -5.22
C VAL A 145 -11.67 -3.41 -5.11
N TYR A 146 -10.87 -2.40 -5.47
CA TYR A 146 -11.25 -1.00 -5.56
C TYR A 146 -10.37 -0.28 -6.60
N ASP A 147 -10.87 0.82 -7.16
CA ASP A 147 -10.17 1.56 -8.20
C ASP A 147 -9.38 2.73 -7.59
N ILE A 148 -8.04 2.70 -7.72
CA ILE A 148 -7.14 3.77 -7.27
C ILE A 148 -6.04 4.03 -8.32
N PRO A 149 -5.58 5.28 -8.46
CA PRO A 149 -4.48 5.61 -9.37
C PRO A 149 -3.11 5.26 -8.76
N PHE A 150 -2.23 4.64 -9.55
CA PHE A 150 -0.85 4.33 -9.15
C PHE A 150 0.19 5.29 -9.73
N THR A 151 -0.22 6.24 -10.58
CA THR A 151 0.68 7.17 -11.27
C THR A 151 0.21 8.60 -11.17
N VAL A 152 1.14 9.55 -11.36
CA VAL A 152 0.83 10.99 -11.40
C VAL A 152 -0.17 11.31 -12.52
N GLU A 153 0.00 10.68 -13.68
CA GLU A 153 -0.95 10.81 -14.79
C GLU A 153 -2.33 10.25 -14.42
N GLY A 154 -2.37 9.05 -13.82
CA GLY A 154 -3.61 8.42 -13.38
C GLY A 154 -4.38 9.30 -12.38
N MET A 155 -3.67 9.98 -11.47
CA MET A 155 -4.28 10.90 -10.51
C MET A 155 -4.95 12.11 -11.15
N LYS A 156 -4.46 12.60 -12.30
CA LYS A 156 -5.06 13.76 -13.01
C LYS A 156 -6.41 13.41 -13.64
N THR A 157 -6.54 12.18 -14.12
CA THR A 157 -7.76 11.69 -14.78
C THR A 157 -8.72 11.01 -13.82
N TYR A 158 -8.24 10.59 -12.65
CA TYR A 158 -9.04 9.96 -11.61
C TYR A 158 -10.04 10.96 -11.05
N LYS A 159 -11.31 10.82 -11.45
CA LYS A 159 -12.41 11.52 -10.81
C LYS A 159 -12.74 10.75 -9.55
N ASP A 160 -12.51 11.41 -8.42
CA ASP A 160 -12.87 10.87 -7.13
C ASP A 160 -14.38 10.61 -7.14
N LYS A 161 -14.79 9.34 -7.28
CA LYS A 161 -16.20 8.94 -7.16
C LYS A 161 -16.69 9.03 -5.71
N ARG A 162 -15.85 9.53 -4.79
CA ARG A 162 -16.23 9.87 -3.42
C ARG A 162 -17.43 10.82 -3.44
N ALA A 163 -18.58 10.28 -3.09
CA ALA A 163 -19.67 11.12 -2.60
C ALA A 163 -19.16 11.90 -1.38
N PRO A 164 -19.51 13.19 -1.22
CA PRO A 164 -19.43 13.81 0.09
C PRO A 164 -20.23 12.93 1.06
N ALA A 165 -19.75 12.77 2.30
CA ALA A 165 -20.46 11.98 3.29
C ALA A 165 -21.85 12.59 3.59
N THR A 166 -22.89 12.10 2.92
CA THR A 166 -24.30 12.24 3.30
C THR A 166 -25.03 10.93 2.97
N GLY A 167 -25.86 10.50 3.92
CA GLY A 167 -26.27 9.10 4.07
C GLY A 167 -27.26 8.56 3.05
N GLY A 168 -27.31 7.22 3.03
CA GLY A 168 -28.46 6.39 2.62
C GLY A 168 -28.81 6.41 1.13
N GLY A 169 -28.33 5.41 0.38
CA GLY A 169 -28.83 5.17 -0.97
C GLY A 169 -28.17 3.97 -1.66
N HIS A 170 -28.99 2.99 -2.02
CA HIS A 170 -28.70 1.76 -2.75
C HIS A 170 -27.95 2.04 -4.08
N VAL A 171 -26.92 1.26 -4.42
CA VAL A 171 -26.12 1.47 -5.65
C VAL A 171 -26.19 0.25 -6.56
N THR A 172 -26.71 0.45 -7.77
CA THR A 172 -26.61 -0.46 -8.92
C THR A 172 -25.34 -0.16 -9.75
N ALA A 173 -24.71 -1.19 -10.29
CA ALA A 173 -23.41 -1.12 -10.98
C ALA A 173 -23.50 -0.55 -12.41
N PRO A 174 -22.50 0.23 -12.89
CA PRO A 174 -22.35 0.57 -14.30
C PRO A 174 -21.24 -0.26 -15.00
N PRO A 175 -21.26 -0.34 -16.34
CA PRO A 175 -20.47 -1.30 -17.12
C PRO A 175 -19.04 -0.82 -17.44
N ILE A 176 -18.21 -1.82 -17.78
CA ILE A 176 -16.77 -1.81 -18.02
C ILE A 176 -16.41 -1.14 -19.36
N SER A 177 -15.35 -0.33 -19.39
CA SER A 177 -14.60 -0.06 -20.62
C SER A 177 -13.08 -0.11 -20.38
N GLY A 178 -12.40 -0.89 -21.24
CA GLY A 178 -10.96 -1.10 -21.20
C GLY A 178 -10.16 0.09 -21.70
N GLY A 179 -9.02 0.36 -21.06
CA GLY A 179 -8.10 1.43 -21.43
C GLY A 179 -6.65 0.98 -21.31
N GLY A 180 -5.92 1.06 -22.42
CA GLY A 180 -4.53 0.64 -22.58
C GLY A 180 -3.50 1.49 -21.84
N LEU A 181 -2.30 0.92 -21.69
CA LEU A 181 -1.21 1.38 -20.83
C LEU A 181 -0.37 2.49 -21.49
N SER A 182 -0.09 3.57 -20.77
CA SER A 182 0.85 4.63 -21.18
C SER A 182 2.08 4.64 -20.27
N LYS A 183 3.29 4.70 -20.86
CA LYS A 183 4.57 4.71 -20.14
C LYS A 183 4.88 6.11 -19.62
N SER A 184 5.15 6.26 -18.32
CA SER A 184 5.50 7.52 -17.67
C SER A 184 6.98 7.57 -17.27
N THR A 185 7.59 8.76 -17.33
CA THR A 185 9.04 9.02 -17.32
C THR A 185 9.47 9.81 -16.07
N THR A 186 8.97 9.45 -14.88
CA THR A 186 9.27 10.16 -13.62
C THR A 186 9.79 9.21 -12.54
N ARG A 187 10.73 9.71 -11.71
CA ARG A 187 11.63 8.97 -10.80
C ARG A 187 11.00 8.20 -9.63
N SER A 188 9.69 7.99 -9.61
CA SER A 188 9.01 7.08 -8.68
C SER A 188 8.20 6.11 -9.51
N THR A 189 8.85 5.02 -9.94
CA THR A 189 8.23 4.00 -10.80
C THR A 189 7.52 2.97 -9.96
N TRP A 190 6.20 2.86 -10.10
CA TRP A 190 5.43 1.74 -9.60
C TRP A 190 5.42 0.64 -10.67
N CYS A 191 5.91 -0.55 -10.32
CA CYS A 191 5.85 -1.71 -11.20
C CYS A 191 4.51 -2.43 -11.03
N MET A 192 3.57 -2.17 -11.94
CA MET A 192 2.35 -2.98 -12.07
C MET A 192 2.60 -4.06 -13.14
N ALA A 193 2.32 -5.32 -12.83
CA ALA A 193 2.37 -6.38 -13.84
C ALA A 193 1.27 -6.15 -14.89
N SER A 194 1.64 -6.05 -16.17
CA SER A 194 0.68 -6.01 -17.28
C SER A 194 0.43 -7.42 -17.80
N GLY A 195 -0.84 -7.85 -17.90
CA GLY A 195 -1.23 -9.18 -18.38
C GLY A 195 -0.64 -9.57 -19.76
N GLU A 196 -0.38 -8.59 -20.62
CA GLU A 196 0.17 -8.81 -21.97
C GLU A 196 1.67 -9.18 -21.99
N ALA A 197 2.40 -8.99 -20.88
CA ALA A 197 3.85 -9.21 -20.85
C ALA A 197 4.28 -10.67 -20.61
N TRP A 198 3.33 -11.57 -20.35
CA TRP A 198 3.62 -12.93 -19.87
C TRP A 198 3.84 -13.96 -20.97
N GLU A 199 3.13 -13.89 -22.09
CA GLU A 199 3.19 -14.94 -23.13
C GLU A 199 4.44 -14.86 -24.02
N GLU A 200 4.89 -13.64 -24.37
CA GLU A 200 6.01 -13.48 -25.31
C GLU A 200 7.38 -13.78 -24.66
N LYS A 201 7.56 -13.42 -23.38
CA LYS A 201 8.83 -13.62 -22.65
C LYS A 201 9.08 -15.06 -22.20
N LEU A 202 8.03 -15.88 -22.03
CA LEU A 202 8.18 -17.28 -21.61
C LEU A 202 8.39 -18.24 -22.79
N ARG A 203 7.93 -17.90 -23.99
CA ARG A 203 8.23 -18.69 -25.22
C ARG A 203 9.67 -18.46 -25.72
N GLY A 204 10.26 -17.29 -25.46
CA GLY A 204 11.63 -16.95 -25.87
C GLY A 204 12.75 -17.61 -25.05
N ARG A 205 12.47 -18.13 -23.84
CA ARG A 205 13.48 -18.77 -22.96
C ARG A 205 13.50 -20.29 -23.01
N ARG A 206 12.72 -20.91 -23.90
CA ARG A 206 12.82 -22.35 -24.19
C ARG A 206 13.83 -22.61 -25.32
N ARG A 207 15.11 -22.30 -25.10
CA ARG A 207 16.21 -22.88 -25.87
C ARG A 207 17.37 -23.29 -24.96
N ARG A 208 17.54 -24.61 -24.87
CA ARG A 208 18.72 -25.40 -24.47
C ARG A 208 19.23 -25.20 -23.03
N LEU A 209 18.66 -26.00 -22.12
CA LEU A 209 19.49 -26.65 -21.11
C LEU A 209 20.08 -27.92 -21.74
N PRO A 210 21.39 -28.18 -21.68
CA PRO A 210 21.94 -29.49 -21.98
C PRO A 210 21.46 -30.48 -20.91
N SER A 211 21.01 -31.66 -21.34
CA SER A 211 20.74 -32.79 -20.46
C SER A 211 22.06 -33.41 -20.01
N ASP A 212 22.39 -33.32 -18.72
CA ASP A 212 23.36 -34.22 -18.08
C ASP A 212 22.63 -35.46 -17.59
N PRO A 213 22.98 -36.67 -18.06
CA PRO A 213 22.61 -37.90 -17.40
C PRO A 213 23.69 -38.27 -16.37
N ALA A 214 23.29 -38.42 -15.12
CA ALA A 214 24.10 -39.02 -14.08
C ALA A 214 24.48 -40.47 -14.42
N GLY A 215 25.70 -40.88 -14.03
CA GLY A 215 26.02 -42.28 -13.70
C GLY A 215 27.23 -42.88 -14.40
N GLY A 216 28.37 -42.94 -13.69
CA GLY A 216 29.54 -43.74 -14.07
C GLY A 216 30.62 -43.73 -12.99
N SER A 217 30.64 -44.79 -12.16
CA SER A 217 31.67 -45.10 -11.16
C SER A 217 33.00 -45.50 -11.82
N VAL A 218 34.14 -45.28 -11.13
CA VAL A 218 35.19 -46.28 -10.81
C VAL A 218 36.53 -45.57 -10.50
N LEU A 219 37.08 -45.90 -9.31
CA LEU A 219 38.41 -45.64 -8.71
C LEU A 219 38.78 -44.19 -8.33
#